data_AF-A0A2M7KU80-F1
#
_entry.id   AF-A0A2M7KU80-F1
#
_cell.length_a   1.000
_cell.length_b   1.000
_cell.length_c   1.000
_cell.angle_alpha   90.00
_cell.angle_beta   90.00
_cell.angle_gamma   90.00
#
_symmetry.space_group_name_H-M   'P 1'
#
loop_
_entity.id
_entity.type
_entity.pdbx_description
1 polymer ?
#
loop_
_entity_poly.entity_id
_entity_poly.type
_entity_poly.pdbx_seq_one_letter_code
_entity_poly.pdbx_strand_id
1 'polypeptide(L)'
;MNPFQSLRSYEEFLYTLQQRFPAIVSATLVATRRGTRVVTVGGEVMFPEGLRLVVSERLTSETGSLCLVRYGYKAWRGSEKLYWYDSQPHPGDLALAATAPHHKHEPPDLKHNRVPAPKLSFAAPNLPVLIEEIESLLGQVD
;
A
#
# COMPACT_ATOMS: atom_id res chain seq x y z
N MET A 1 7.83 17.01 1.03
CA MET A 1 9.06 16.23 1.31
C MET A 1 8.98 14.93 0.52
N ASN A 2 10.07 14.46 -0.09
CA ASN A 2 10.11 13.15 -0.78
C ASN A 2 10.36 12.04 0.26
N PRO A 3 9.39 11.14 0.55
CA PRO A 3 9.58 10.09 1.56
C PRO A 3 10.73 9.12 1.23
N PHE A 4 11.05 8.93 -0.05
CA PHE A 4 12.08 7.99 -0.49
C PHE A 4 13.50 8.56 -0.41
N GLN A 5 13.69 9.79 0.06
CA GLN A 5 15.02 10.39 0.18
C GLN A 5 15.93 9.67 1.18
N SER A 6 15.38 9.13 2.27
CA SER A 6 16.12 8.39 3.28
C SER A 6 15.18 7.54 4.14
N LEU A 7 15.73 6.57 4.91
CA LEU A 7 14.95 5.82 5.89
C LEU A 7 14.23 6.75 6.88
N ARG A 8 14.94 7.76 7.39
CA ARG A 8 14.37 8.73 8.32
C ARG A 8 13.18 9.48 7.70
N SER A 9 13.33 9.95 6.46
CA SER A 9 12.24 10.63 5.74
C SER A 9 11.03 9.72 5.53
N TYR A 10 11.28 8.42 5.32
CA TYR A 10 10.21 7.43 5.17
C TYR A 10 9.52 7.13 6.51
N GLU A 11 10.26 7.02 7.60
CA GLU A 11 9.71 6.86 8.96
C GLU A 11 8.89 8.09 9.36
N GLU A 12 9.40 9.30 9.13
CA GLU A 12 8.65 10.55 9.35
C GLU A 12 7.35 10.56 8.52
N PHE A 13 7.41 10.11 7.26
CA PHE A 13 6.22 9.94 6.43
C PHE A 13 5.21 8.93 7.01
N LEU A 14 5.65 7.74 7.42
CA LEU A 14 4.79 6.69 7.97
C LEU A 14 4.15 7.10 9.29
N TYR A 15 4.95 7.65 10.21
CA TYR A 15 4.51 7.93 11.58
C TYR A 15 3.71 9.23 11.70
N THR A 16 3.60 10.01 10.61
CA THR A 16 2.74 11.20 10.53
C THR A 16 1.48 10.97 9.69
N LEU A 17 1.22 9.74 9.22
CA LEU A 17 0.02 9.46 8.42
C LEU A 17 -1.28 9.89 9.12
N GLN A 18 -1.43 9.60 10.41
CA GLN A 18 -2.63 9.98 11.16
C GLN A 18 -2.81 11.51 11.31
N GLN A 19 -1.71 12.28 11.30
CA GLN A 19 -1.77 13.74 11.30
C GLN A 19 -2.22 14.31 9.94
N ARG A 20 -1.99 13.56 8.86
CA ARG A 20 -2.28 13.96 7.48
C ARG A 20 -3.63 13.47 6.97
N PHE A 21 -4.11 12.35 7.49
CA PHE A 21 -5.35 11.68 7.09
C PHE A 21 -6.25 11.50 8.32
N PRO A 22 -7.19 12.44 8.56
CA PRO A 22 -8.06 12.41 9.74
C PRO A 22 -8.94 11.17 9.85
N ALA A 23 -9.18 10.46 8.75
CA ALA A 23 -9.96 9.21 8.76
C ALA A 23 -9.20 8.04 9.43
N ILE A 24 -7.88 8.14 9.63
CA ILE A 24 -7.11 7.09 10.32
C ILE A 24 -7.41 7.14 11.81
N VAL A 25 -7.99 6.05 12.32
CA VAL A 25 -8.25 5.86 13.76
C VAL A 25 -6.96 5.48 14.49
N SER A 26 -6.17 4.58 13.89
CA SER A 26 -4.86 4.18 14.41
C SER A 26 -3.99 3.56 13.31
N ALA A 27 -2.67 3.55 13.50
CA ALA A 27 -1.73 2.89 12.61
C ALA A 27 -0.65 2.17 13.41
N THR A 28 -0.38 0.90 13.05
CA THR A 28 0.64 0.04 13.67
C THR A 28 1.82 -0.21 12.74
N LEU A 29 1.97 0.63 11.70
CA LEU A 29 3.04 0.50 10.72
C LEU A 29 4.40 0.62 11.40
N VAL A 30 5.32 -0.28 11.08
CA VAL A 30 6.70 -0.26 11.55
C VAL A 30 7.64 -0.46 10.38
N ALA A 31 8.60 0.45 10.22
CA ALA A 31 9.75 0.25 9.35
C ALA A 31 10.83 -0.54 10.10
N THR A 32 11.21 -1.71 9.60
CA THR A 32 12.28 -2.54 10.17
C THR A 32 13.42 -2.71 9.17
N ARG A 33 14.62 -2.31 9.57
CA ARG A 33 15.83 -2.57 8.79
C ARG A 33 16.21 -4.06 8.85
N ARG A 34 16.39 -4.68 7.69
CA ARG A 34 16.80 -6.08 7.52
C ARG A 34 18.19 -6.13 6.87
N GLY A 35 19.23 -5.95 7.66
CA GLY A 35 20.61 -5.83 7.18
C GLY A 35 20.91 -4.45 6.60
N THR A 36 21.96 -4.34 5.80
CA THR A 36 22.51 -3.02 5.41
C THR A 36 21.65 -2.27 4.38
N ARG A 37 20.97 -2.99 3.49
CA ARG A 37 20.31 -2.40 2.31
C ARG A 37 18.82 -2.66 2.22
N VAL A 38 18.21 -3.42 3.12
CA VAL A 38 16.78 -3.76 3.02
C VAL A 38 16.03 -3.15 4.18
N VAL A 39 14.86 -2.61 3.90
CA VAL A 39 13.87 -2.16 4.88
C VAL A 39 12.56 -2.85 4.54
N THR A 40 11.90 -3.42 5.54
CA THR A 40 10.56 -3.96 5.42
C THR A 40 9.61 -3.10 6.22
N VAL A 41 8.45 -2.81 5.66
CA VAL A 41 7.37 -2.09 6.36
C VAL A 41 6.21 -3.04 6.49
N GLY A 42 5.63 -3.10 7.69
CA GLY A 42 4.48 -3.94 7.94
C GLY A 42 3.64 -3.39 9.07
N GLY A 43 2.35 -3.73 9.06
CA GLY A 43 1.39 -3.33 10.07
C GLY A 43 0.02 -3.09 9.45
N GLU A 44 -0.83 -2.41 10.19
CA GLU A 44 -2.20 -2.12 9.78
C GLU A 44 -2.50 -0.63 9.97
N VAL A 45 -3.34 -0.10 9.10
CA VAL A 45 -3.97 1.22 9.27
C VAL A 45 -5.46 0.97 9.46
N MET A 46 -5.99 1.42 10.59
CA MET A 46 -7.38 1.23 11.00
C MET A 46 -8.20 2.48 10.69
N PHE A 47 -9.41 2.26 10.22
CA PHE A 47 -10.40 3.26 9.88
C PHE A 47 -11.72 2.96 10.62
N PRO A 48 -12.71 3.88 10.61
CA PRO A 48 -14.04 3.59 11.13
C PRO A 48 -14.72 2.40 10.41
N GLU A 49 -15.88 1.97 10.91
CA GLU A 49 -16.69 0.90 10.32
C GLU A 49 -15.98 -0.46 10.17
N GLY A 50 -14.93 -0.68 10.97
CA GLY A 50 -14.13 -1.91 10.90
C GLY A 50 -13.30 -2.03 9.62
N LEU A 51 -13.15 -0.94 8.86
CA LEU A 51 -12.25 -0.90 7.71
C LEU A 51 -10.79 -0.91 8.17
N ARG A 52 -9.96 -1.69 7.49
CA ARG A 52 -8.52 -1.73 7.76
C ARG A 52 -7.71 -2.03 6.51
N LEU A 53 -6.55 -1.39 6.42
CA LEU A 53 -5.53 -1.64 5.41
C LEU A 53 -4.37 -2.39 6.04
N VAL A 54 -4.16 -3.64 5.62
CA VAL A 54 -2.94 -4.39 5.97
C VAL A 54 -1.85 -4.05 4.97
N VAL A 55 -0.72 -3.58 5.47
CA VAL A 55 0.40 -3.09 4.67
C VAL A 55 1.58 -4.06 4.77
N SER A 56 2.20 -4.35 3.62
CA SER A 56 3.49 -5.02 3.53
C SER A 56 4.30 -4.41 2.40
N GLU A 57 5.45 -3.83 2.71
CA GLU A 57 6.35 -3.26 1.72
C GLU A 57 7.77 -3.75 1.92
N ARG A 58 8.52 -3.82 0.82
CA ARG A 58 9.95 -4.04 0.82
C ARG A 58 10.59 -2.89 0.06
N LEU A 59 11.47 -2.18 0.75
CA LEU A 59 12.31 -1.15 0.18
C LEU A 59 13.77 -1.59 0.19
N THR A 60 14.51 -1.16 -0.82
CA THR A 60 15.98 -1.26 -0.84
C THR A 60 16.58 0.11 -0.69
N SER A 61 17.74 0.20 -0.04
CA SER A 61 18.53 1.41 0.02
C SER A 61 19.71 1.33 -0.93
N GLU A 62 19.75 2.25 -1.89
CA GLU A 62 20.87 2.46 -2.80
C GLU A 62 21.44 3.84 -2.55
N THR A 63 22.70 3.92 -2.15
CA THR A 63 23.39 5.21 -1.87
C THR A 63 22.66 6.12 -0.88
N GLY A 64 21.88 5.55 0.05
CA GLY A 64 21.16 6.28 1.11
C GLY A 64 19.70 6.62 0.77
N SER A 65 19.33 6.67 -0.52
CA SER A 65 17.93 6.79 -0.96
C SER A 65 17.22 5.44 -0.87
N LEU A 66 15.90 5.45 -0.73
CA LEU A 66 15.05 4.26 -0.70
C LEU A 66 14.36 4.06 -2.05
N CYS A 67 14.20 2.81 -2.45
CA CYS A 67 13.41 2.39 -3.59
C CYS A 67 12.40 1.35 -3.12
N LEU A 68 11.11 1.58 -3.38
CA LEU A 68 10.10 0.54 -3.18
C LEU A 68 10.28 -0.51 -4.29
N VAL A 69 10.43 -1.78 -3.91
CA VAL A 69 10.69 -2.86 -4.88
C VAL A 69 9.66 -3.98 -4.85
N ARG A 70 8.83 -4.02 -3.82
CA ARG A 70 7.70 -4.95 -3.69
C ARG A 70 6.71 -4.41 -2.67
N TYR A 71 5.44 -4.66 -2.90
CA TYR A 71 4.41 -4.41 -1.91
C TYR A 71 3.28 -5.45 -1.96
N GLY A 72 2.47 -5.44 -0.91
CA GLY A 72 1.15 -6.04 -0.83
C GLY A 72 0.28 -5.22 0.12
N TYR A 73 -0.88 -4.78 -0.35
CA TYR A 73 -1.82 -3.97 0.40
C TYR A 73 -3.19 -4.64 0.39
N LYS A 74 -3.78 -4.94 1.55
CA LYS A 74 -5.05 -5.68 1.62
C LYS A 74 -6.08 -4.85 2.38
N ALA A 75 -7.19 -4.52 1.75
CA ALA A 75 -8.31 -3.85 2.39
C ALA A 75 -9.32 -4.87 2.93
N TRP A 76 -9.78 -4.64 4.15
CA TRP A 76 -10.76 -5.49 4.83
C TRP A 76 -11.84 -4.64 5.47
N ARG A 77 -13.05 -5.20 5.62
CA ARG A 77 -14.13 -4.72 6.50
C ARG A 77 -14.47 -5.84 7.48
N GLY A 78 -14.11 -5.67 8.75
CA GLY A 78 -14.17 -6.76 9.72
C GLY A 78 -13.35 -7.98 9.27
N SER A 79 -14.01 -9.12 9.08
CA SER A 79 -13.38 -10.37 8.59
C SER A 79 -13.45 -10.53 7.07
N GLU A 80 -14.15 -9.66 6.35
CA GLU A 80 -14.28 -9.70 4.90
C GLU A 80 -13.12 -8.97 4.24
N LYS A 81 -12.46 -9.62 3.27
CA LYS A 81 -11.45 -8.98 2.44
C LYS A 81 -12.14 -8.36 1.23
N LEU A 82 -12.03 -7.04 1.10
CA LEU A 82 -12.68 -6.29 0.02
C LEU A 82 -11.88 -6.37 -1.27
N TYR A 83 -10.57 -6.14 -1.19
CA TYR A 83 -9.64 -6.20 -2.33
C TYR A 83 -8.19 -6.29 -1.83
N TRP A 84 -7.25 -6.52 -2.75
CA TRP A 84 -5.84 -6.25 -2.49
C TRP A 84 -5.12 -5.73 -3.71
N TYR A 85 -3.97 -5.12 -3.48
CA TYR A 85 -2.99 -4.80 -4.50
C TYR A 85 -1.71 -5.55 -4.21
N ASP A 86 -1.04 -6.02 -5.26
CA ASP A 86 0.33 -6.49 -5.14
C ASP A 86 1.12 -6.18 -6.42
N SER A 87 2.42 -6.42 -6.36
CA SER A 87 3.37 -6.15 -7.42
C SER A 87 3.95 -7.43 -8.02
N GLN A 88 3.21 -8.55 -7.98
CA GLN A 88 3.62 -9.78 -8.63
C GLN A 88 3.54 -9.62 -10.16
N PRO A 89 4.63 -9.84 -10.91
CA PRO A 89 4.59 -9.72 -12.37
C PRO A 89 3.69 -10.79 -13.02
N HIS A 90 2.91 -10.36 -14.02
CA HIS A 90 2.07 -11.22 -14.87
C HIS A 90 2.37 -10.97 -16.35
N PRO A 91 3.57 -11.35 -16.85
CA PRO A 91 4.01 -11.00 -18.21
C PRO A 91 3.17 -11.63 -19.34
N GLY A 92 2.41 -12.70 -19.05
CA GLY A 92 1.52 -13.33 -20.02
C GLY A 92 0.11 -12.72 -20.09
N ASP A 93 -0.21 -11.77 -19.21
CA ASP A 93 -1.52 -11.13 -19.16
C ASP A 93 -1.46 -9.75 -19.81
N LEU A 94 -1.90 -9.66 -21.07
CA LEU A 94 -1.89 -8.42 -21.84
C LEU A 94 -2.81 -7.34 -21.24
N ALA A 95 -3.85 -7.73 -20.48
CA ALA A 95 -4.75 -6.77 -19.86
C ALA A 95 -4.06 -5.96 -18.76
N LEU A 96 -3.01 -6.51 -18.13
CA LEU A 96 -2.25 -5.87 -17.05
C LEU A 96 -0.99 -5.14 -17.54
N ALA A 97 -0.65 -5.25 -18.83
CA ALA A 97 0.59 -4.72 -19.39
C ALA A 97 0.76 -3.21 -19.17
N ALA A 98 -0.34 -2.45 -19.21
CA ALA A 98 -0.34 -0.99 -19.06
C ALA A 98 0.18 -0.50 -17.70
N THR A 99 0.09 -1.33 -16.66
CA THR A 99 0.49 -0.97 -15.30
C THR A 99 1.46 -1.97 -14.69
N ALA A 100 2.07 -2.84 -15.49
CA ALA A 100 2.92 -3.91 -14.99
C ALA A 100 4.05 -3.37 -14.07
N PRO A 101 4.28 -3.98 -12.88
CA PRO A 101 3.63 -5.18 -12.33
C PRO A 101 2.39 -4.88 -11.46
N HIS A 102 1.96 -3.63 -11.38
CA HIS A 102 0.94 -3.13 -10.47
C HIS A 102 -0.46 -3.56 -10.91
N HIS A 103 -1.16 -4.27 -10.04
CA HIS A 103 -2.54 -4.66 -10.28
C HIS A 103 -3.34 -4.75 -8.98
N LYS A 104 -4.66 -4.67 -9.11
CA LYS A 104 -5.64 -4.85 -8.05
C LYS A 104 -6.36 -6.18 -8.25
N HIS A 105 -6.71 -6.81 -7.15
CA HIS A 105 -7.57 -7.96 -7.04
C HIS A 105 -8.89 -7.54 -6.41
N GLU A 106 -10.01 -7.72 -7.09
CA GLU A 106 -11.33 -7.25 -6.63
C GLU A 106 -12.46 -8.27 -6.94
N PRO A 107 -13.63 -8.20 -6.27
CA PRO A 107 -14.77 -9.08 -6.53
C PRO A 107 -15.24 -8.98 -8.00
N PRO A 108 -15.96 -9.99 -8.55
CA PRO A 108 -16.59 -11.12 -7.88
C PRO A 108 -15.68 -12.32 -7.59
N ASP A 109 -14.55 -12.47 -8.29
CA ASP A 109 -13.56 -13.52 -8.03
C ASP A 109 -12.22 -12.89 -7.66
N LEU A 110 -12.06 -12.58 -6.36
CA LEU A 110 -10.86 -11.92 -5.85
C LEU A 110 -9.54 -12.57 -6.28
N LYS A 111 -9.48 -13.89 -6.49
CA LYS A 111 -8.22 -14.57 -6.84
C LYS A 111 -7.86 -14.44 -8.31
N HIS A 112 -8.85 -14.34 -9.18
CA HIS A 112 -8.64 -14.37 -10.63
C HIS A 112 -9.01 -13.06 -11.33
N ASN A 113 -9.84 -12.23 -10.72
CA ASN A 113 -10.23 -10.93 -11.23
C ASN A 113 -9.16 -9.88 -10.88
N ARG A 114 -8.27 -9.65 -11.85
CA ARG A 114 -7.20 -8.65 -11.75
C ARG A 114 -7.52 -7.49 -12.67
N VAL A 115 -7.32 -6.27 -12.16
CA VAL A 115 -7.45 -5.05 -12.96
C VAL A 115 -6.18 -4.21 -12.86
N PRO A 116 -5.83 -3.43 -13.90
CA PRO A 116 -4.70 -2.51 -13.87
C PRO A 116 -4.78 -1.53 -12.70
N ALA A 117 -3.63 -1.19 -12.11
CA ALA A 117 -3.53 -0.26 -10.98
C ALA A 117 -2.67 0.97 -11.35
N PRO A 118 -3.17 1.91 -12.18
CA PRO A 118 -2.35 2.99 -12.74
C PRO A 118 -1.90 4.03 -11.70
N LYS A 119 -2.56 4.07 -10.53
CA LYS A 119 -2.21 4.98 -9.44
C LYS A 119 -1.12 4.41 -8.52
N LEU A 120 -0.80 3.12 -8.61
CA LEU A 120 0.27 2.52 -7.82
C LEU A 120 1.57 2.52 -8.60
N SER A 121 2.66 2.73 -7.88
CA SER A 121 3.99 2.86 -8.46
C SER A 121 5.07 2.39 -7.49
N PHE A 122 6.26 2.15 -8.03
CA PHE A 122 7.48 2.08 -7.23
C PHE A 122 8.18 3.45 -7.08
N ALA A 123 7.81 4.44 -7.88
CA ALA A 123 8.44 5.76 -7.90
C ALA A 123 7.81 6.76 -6.91
N ALA A 124 6.66 6.42 -6.31
CA ALA A 124 5.95 7.26 -5.35
C ALA A 124 5.43 6.41 -4.17
N PRO A 125 5.20 7.01 -2.98
CA PRO A 125 4.56 6.31 -1.87
C PRO A 125 3.11 5.97 -2.24
N ASN A 126 2.73 4.70 -2.08
CA ASN A 126 1.40 4.21 -2.44
C ASN A 126 0.34 4.45 -1.35
N LEU A 127 0.74 4.57 -0.09
CA LEU A 127 -0.19 4.70 1.04
C LEU A 127 -1.21 5.83 0.91
N PRO A 128 -0.87 7.06 0.41
CA PRO A 128 -1.86 8.11 0.22
C PRO A 128 -3.02 7.69 -0.70
N VAL A 129 -2.71 7.06 -1.84
CA VAL A 129 -3.71 6.57 -2.80
C VAL A 129 -4.62 5.53 -2.15
N LEU A 130 -4.05 4.63 -1.36
CA LEU A 130 -4.79 3.56 -0.70
C LEU A 130 -5.67 4.07 0.44
N ILE A 131 -5.20 5.09 1.16
CA ILE A 131 -5.95 5.76 2.23
C ILE A 131 -7.15 6.49 1.63
N GLU A 132 -6.95 7.27 0.57
CA GLU A 132 -8.03 7.98 -0.15
C GLU A 132 -9.08 7.01 -0.74
N GLU A 133 -8.64 5.84 -1.24
CA GLU A 133 -9.55 4.81 -1.73
C GLU A 133 -10.42 4.24 -0.59
N ILE A 134 -9.84 4.00 0.60
CA ILE A 134 -10.61 3.54 1.77
C ILE A 134 -11.54 4.63 2.30
N GLU A 135 -11.11 5.89 2.32
CA GLU A 135 -11.96 7.02 2.68
C GLU A 135 -13.21 7.10 1.79
N SER A 136 -13.07 6.79 0.50
CA SER A 136 -14.19 6.74 -0.43
C SER A 136 -15.21 5.64 -0.10
N LEU A 137 -14.82 4.59 0.63
CA LEU A 137 -15.72 3.51 1.07
C LEU A 137 -16.49 3.84 2.35
N LEU A 138 -16.02 4.81 3.14
CA LEU A 138 -16.73 5.32 4.33
C LEU A 138 -17.98 6.12 3.93
N GLY A 139 -17.97 6.73 2.74
CA GLY A 139 -19.09 7.52 2.22
C GLY A 139 -20.16 6.73 1.45
N GLN A 140 -20.01 5.41 1.31
CA GLN A 140 -20.89 4.57 0.48
C GLN A 140 -21.96 3.80 1.29
N VAL A 141 -22.32 4.29 2.47
CA VAL A 141 -23.42 3.72 3.28
C VAL A 141 -24.72 4.46 2.95
N ASP A 142 -25.52 3.86 2.06
CA ASP A 142 -26.97 4.07 1.98
C ASP A 142 -27.68 2.88 2.64
#